data_AF-A0A150VKF3-F1
#
_entry.id   AF-A0A150VKF3-F1
#
_cell.length_a   1.000
_cell.length_b   1.000
_cell.length_c   1.000
_cell.angle_alpha   90.00
_cell.angle_beta   90.00
_cell.angle_gamma   90.00
#
_symmetry.space_group_name_H-M   'P 1'
#
loop_
_entity.id
_entity.type
_entity.pdbx_description
1 polymer ?
#
loop_
_entity_poly.entity_id
_entity_poly.type
_entity_poly.pdbx_seq_one_letter_code
_entity_poly.pdbx_strand_id
1 'polypeptide(L)'
;MRTGPGSGGRGHRTTRWRLLREDVLIGELSEYGCDRPYSLAHFTPGPGWENVRPLFEAWAARRGTDPDGAASAAPTGPLRDLGLRLAPVDGRRPPLRLFKDCTVRIDGSEARLRHWHGN
;
A
#
# COMPACT_ATOMS: atom_id res chain seq x y z
N MET A 1 23.83 -8.76 -34.36
CA MET A 1 24.98 -9.28 -33.57
C MET A 1 25.78 -8.05 -33.14
N ARG A 2 26.07 -7.73 -31.88
CA ARG A 2 26.43 -8.54 -30.72
C ARG A 2 26.21 -7.68 -29.45
N THR A 3 25.48 -8.27 -28.50
CA THR A 3 25.38 -8.04 -27.05
C THR A 3 26.13 -6.88 -26.37
N GLY A 4 25.39 -6.15 -25.54
CA GLY A 4 25.91 -5.70 -24.24
C GLY A 4 24.97 -4.80 -23.44
N PRO A 5 24.02 -5.33 -22.64
CA PRO A 5 23.64 -4.65 -21.41
C PRO A 5 24.54 -5.19 -20.30
N GLY A 6 25.66 -4.50 -20.10
CA GLY A 6 26.43 -4.63 -18.87
C GLY A 6 25.62 -4.02 -17.73
N SER A 7 25.12 -4.86 -16.83
CA SER A 7 25.34 -4.73 -15.38
C SER A 7 24.44 -5.71 -14.66
N GLY A 8 25.08 -6.62 -13.93
CA GLY A 8 24.42 -7.56 -13.06
C GLY A 8 23.77 -6.81 -11.90
N GLY A 9 22.46 -6.97 -11.82
CA GLY A 9 21.76 -6.94 -10.56
C GLY A 9 20.67 -7.98 -10.69
N ARG A 10 20.68 -9.03 -9.88
CA ARG A 10 19.42 -9.66 -9.50
C ARG A 10 18.65 -8.60 -8.72
N GLY A 11 18.12 -7.60 -9.42
CA GLY A 11 17.24 -6.61 -8.84
C GLY A 11 16.06 -7.40 -8.35
N HIS A 12 15.95 -7.58 -7.03
CA HIS A 12 14.67 -7.85 -6.43
C HIS A 12 13.72 -6.85 -7.08
N ARG A 13 12.76 -7.33 -7.88
CA ARG A 13 11.77 -6.48 -8.52
C ARG A 13 10.90 -5.93 -7.40
N THR A 14 11.38 -4.89 -6.74
CA THR A 14 10.64 -4.16 -5.72
C THR A 14 9.48 -3.54 -6.45
N THR A 15 8.31 -4.17 -6.34
CA THR A 15 7.10 -3.67 -6.97
C THR A 15 6.76 -2.36 -6.27
N ARG A 16 6.78 -1.26 -7.02
CA ARG A 16 6.44 0.05 -6.50
C ARG A 16 4.98 0.34 -6.79
N TRP A 17 4.29 0.86 -5.79
CA TRP A 17 2.92 1.31 -5.88
C TRP A 17 2.81 2.77 -5.51
N ARG A 18 1.89 3.47 -6.13
CA ARG A 18 1.49 4.84 -5.84
C ARG A 18 0.16 4.79 -5.15
N LEU A 19 0.14 5.28 -3.92
CA LEU A 19 -1.10 5.56 -3.21
C LEU A 19 -1.62 6.89 -3.72
N LEU A 20 -2.74 6.83 -4.44
CA LEU A 20 -3.44 7.96 -5.02
C LEU A 20 -4.77 8.13 -4.28
N ARG A 21 -5.15 9.37 -4.01
CA ARG A 21 -6.49 9.74 -3.61
C ARG A 21 -7.11 10.50 -4.76
N GLU A 22 -8.06 9.89 -5.45
CA GLU A 22 -8.63 10.44 -6.68
C GLU A 22 -7.51 10.67 -7.72
N ASP A 23 -6.99 11.90 -7.83
CA ASP A 23 -5.85 12.28 -8.69
C ASP A 23 -4.60 12.72 -7.90
N VAL A 24 -4.72 12.85 -6.58
CA VAL A 24 -3.65 13.37 -5.71
C VAL A 24 -2.71 12.26 -5.26
N LEU A 25 -1.41 12.44 -5.48
CA LEU A 25 -0.37 11.54 -4.96
C LEU A 25 -0.24 11.71 -3.44
N ILE A 26 -0.74 10.70 -2.72
CA ILE A 26 -0.60 10.60 -1.27
C ILE A 26 0.80 10.15 -0.90
N GLY A 27 1.34 9.18 -1.61
CA GLY A 27 2.69 8.66 -1.36
C GLY A 27 3.00 7.44 -2.19
N GLU A 28 4.24 6.97 -2.09
CA GLU A 28 4.76 5.83 -2.83
C GLU A 28 5.10 4.69 -1.86
N LEU A 29 4.88 3.47 -2.30
CA LEU A 29 5.07 2.24 -1.56
C LEU A 29 6.05 1.39 -2.34
N SER A 30 7.25 1.19 -1.82
CA SER A 30 8.25 0.33 -2.44
C SER A 30 8.26 -1.02 -1.74
N GLU A 31 7.62 -2.05 -2.32
CA GLU A 31 7.69 -3.41 -1.76
C GLU A 31 9.15 -3.86 -1.70
N TYR A 32 9.64 -4.14 -0.51
CA TYR A 32 11.00 -4.65 -0.28
C TYR A 32 11.01 -6.12 0.12
N GLY A 33 9.88 -6.64 0.60
CA GLY A 33 9.75 -8.03 1.05
C GLY A 33 8.31 -8.50 1.08
N CYS A 34 8.12 -9.77 1.42
CA CYS A 34 6.80 -10.36 1.62
C CYS A 34 6.85 -11.28 2.84
N ASP A 35 6.22 -10.84 3.92
CA ASP A 35 6.04 -11.58 5.16
C ASP A 35 4.63 -12.15 5.20
N ARG A 36 4.44 -13.30 4.53
CA ARG A 36 3.11 -13.88 4.27
C ARG A 36 2.30 -13.98 5.56
N PRO A 37 1.05 -13.44 5.59
CA PRO A 37 0.23 -13.04 4.45
C PRO A 37 0.34 -11.55 4.03
N TYR A 38 1.31 -10.80 4.54
CA TYR A 38 1.51 -9.37 4.27
C TYR A 38 2.72 -9.11 3.35
N SER A 39 2.54 -8.25 2.36
CA SER A 39 3.65 -7.65 1.62
C SER A 39 4.25 -6.51 2.45
N LEU A 40 5.57 -6.51 2.64
CA LEU A 40 6.30 -5.43 3.32
C LEU A 40 6.80 -4.41 2.30
N ALA A 41 6.46 -3.15 2.53
CA ALA A 41 6.81 -2.04 1.67
C ALA A 41 7.35 -0.87 2.50
N HIS A 42 8.24 -0.07 1.91
CA HIS A 42 8.60 1.23 2.46
C HIS A 42 7.61 2.27 1.95
N PHE A 43 6.99 2.99 2.88
CA PHE A 43 6.13 4.11 2.55
C PHE A 43 6.94 5.40 2.52
N THR A 44 6.89 6.07 1.37
CA THR A 44 7.44 7.41 1.19
C THR A 44 6.27 8.38 1.08
N PRO A 45 6.09 9.28 2.08
CA PRO A 45 5.00 10.24 2.05
C PRO A 45 5.17 11.21 0.88
N GLY A 46 4.09 11.44 0.16
CA GLY A 46 3.98 12.44 -0.91
C GLY A 46 3.29 13.72 -0.44
N PRO A 47 3.04 14.67 -1.35
CA PRO A 47 2.40 15.95 -1.01
C PRO A 47 0.97 15.77 -0.45
N GLY A 48 0.26 14.71 -0.83
CA GLY A 48 -1.07 14.40 -0.31
C GLY A 48 -1.08 13.70 1.06
N TRP A 49 0.07 13.23 1.55
CA TRP A 49 0.15 12.46 2.80
C TRP A 49 -0.38 13.23 3.99
N GLU A 50 -0.02 14.50 4.15
CA GLU A 50 -0.36 15.28 5.35
C GLU A 50 -1.88 15.37 5.59
N ASN A 51 -2.69 15.36 4.53
CA ASN A 51 -4.15 15.40 4.63
C ASN A 51 -4.76 14.09 5.11
N VAL A 52 -4.11 12.94 4.83
CA VAL A 52 -4.65 11.61 5.17
C VAL A 52 -3.88 10.92 6.29
N ARG A 53 -2.69 11.43 6.66
CA ARG A 53 -1.85 10.96 7.77
C ARG A 53 -2.66 10.71 9.05
N PRO A 54 -3.45 11.68 9.58
CA PRO A 54 -4.20 11.45 10.82
C PRO A 54 -5.23 10.31 10.71
N LEU A 55 -5.81 10.07 9.53
CA LEU A 55 -6.75 8.97 9.30
C LEU A 55 -6.04 7.62 9.28
N PHE A 56 -4.86 7.55 8.64
CA PHE A 56 -4.03 6.35 8.64
C PHE A 56 -3.48 6.03 10.03
N GLU A 57 -2.99 7.03 10.76
CA GLU A 57 -2.52 6.87 12.15
C GLU A 57 -3.65 6.41 13.08
N ALA A 58 -4.83 7.02 13.00
CA ALA A 58 -5.99 6.61 13.79
C ALA A 58 -6.43 5.16 13.48
N TRP A 59 -6.40 4.77 12.21
CA TRP A 59 -6.73 3.40 11.82
C TRP A 59 -5.63 2.40 12.23
N ALA A 60 -4.36 2.78 12.16
CA ALA A 60 -3.26 1.96 12.66
C ALA A 60 -3.34 1.79 14.20
N ALA A 61 -3.71 2.83 14.95
CA ALA A 61 -3.86 2.75 16.40
C ALA A 61 -5.01 1.80 16.84
N ARG A 62 -6.10 1.70 16.07
CA ARG A 62 -7.31 0.93 16.44
C ARG A 62 -7.11 -0.58 16.59
N ARG A 63 -6.08 -1.20 15.99
CA ARG A 63 -5.86 -2.65 16.10
C ARG A 63 -5.05 -3.07 17.33
N GLY A 64 -4.50 -2.11 18.10
CA GLY A 64 -3.81 -2.43 19.35
C GLY A 64 -4.72 -3.03 20.43
N THR A 65 -6.03 -2.92 20.27
CA THR A 65 -7.03 -3.29 21.28
C THR A 65 -7.86 -4.54 20.95
N ASP A 66 -7.67 -5.18 19.79
CA ASP A 66 -8.52 -6.29 19.34
C ASP A 66 -7.65 -7.50 18.88
N PRO A 67 -7.42 -8.50 19.75
CA PRO A 67 -6.59 -9.68 19.44
C PRO A 67 -7.34 -10.76 18.63
N ASP A 68 -8.66 -10.76 18.69
CA ASP A 68 -9.52 -11.69 17.95
C ASP A 68 -10.08 -10.91 16.77
N GLY A 69 -9.66 -11.18 15.53
CA GLY A 69 -9.94 -10.34 14.36
C GLY A 69 -11.41 -10.18 13.92
N ALA A 70 -12.36 -10.22 14.86
CA ALA A 70 -13.79 -10.06 14.74
C ALA A 70 -14.23 -8.58 14.67
N ALA A 71 -13.42 -7.60 15.08
CA ALA A 71 -13.70 -6.18 14.79
C ALA A 71 -13.35 -5.78 13.33
N SER A 72 -13.16 -6.75 12.43
CA SER A 72 -12.73 -6.54 11.03
C SER A 72 -13.80 -5.93 10.10
N ALA A 73 -14.95 -5.49 10.61
CA ALA A 73 -16.02 -4.98 9.76
C ALA A 73 -16.80 -3.79 10.37
N ALA A 74 -16.14 -2.65 10.66
CA ALA A 74 -16.69 -1.30 10.37
C ALA A 74 -15.95 -0.15 11.10
N PRO A 75 -16.00 1.10 10.57
CA PRO A 75 -16.01 1.47 9.17
C PRO A 75 -14.68 2.18 8.89
N THR A 76 -13.91 1.66 7.95
CA THR A 76 -12.97 2.50 7.18
C THR A 76 -13.74 3.49 6.29
N GLY A 77 -14.95 3.92 6.71
CA GLY A 77 -15.86 4.82 6.01
C GLY A 77 -15.11 6.05 5.47
N PRO A 78 -14.44 6.85 6.31
CA PRO A 78 -13.69 8.01 5.80
C PRO A 78 -12.57 7.60 4.83
N LEU A 79 -11.77 6.56 5.13
CA LEU A 79 -10.70 6.13 4.22
C LEU A 79 -11.21 5.49 2.90
N ARG A 80 -12.39 4.87 2.94
CA ARG A 80 -13.09 4.25 1.81
C ARG A 80 -13.79 5.32 0.96
N ASP A 81 -14.36 6.33 1.61
CA ASP A 81 -14.99 7.50 1.00
C ASP A 81 -13.95 8.37 0.28
N LEU A 82 -12.75 8.48 0.85
CA LEU A 82 -11.59 9.07 0.17
C LEU A 82 -11.21 8.35 -1.15
N GLY A 83 -11.74 7.15 -1.39
CA GLY A 83 -11.59 6.46 -2.67
C GLY A 83 -10.13 6.14 -3.00
N LEU A 84 -9.32 5.81 -1.99
CA LEU A 84 -7.89 5.57 -2.13
C LEU A 84 -7.62 4.40 -3.10
N ARG A 85 -6.64 4.60 -3.99
CA ARG A 85 -6.24 3.66 -5.04
C ARG A 85 -4.75 3.42 -4.99
N LEU A 86 -4.37 2.17 -5.22
CA LEU A 86 -3.00 1.69 -5.29
C LEU A 86 -2.69 1.43 -6.76
N ALA A 87 -2.03 2.38 -7.43
CA ALA A 87 -1.64 2.22 -8.83
C ALA A 87 -0.18 1.73 -8.91
N PRO A 88 0.14 0.67 -9.66
CA PRO A 88 1.51 0.25 -9.81
C PRO A 88 2.28 1.26 -10.66
N VAL A 89 3.50 1.60 -10.23
CA VAL A 89 4.38 2.52 -10.97
C VAL A 89 4.77 1.92 -12.33
N ASP A 90 4.96 0.61 -12.39
CA ASP A 90 5.41 -0.10 -13.60
C ASP A 90 4.28 -0.31 -14.63
N GLY A 91 3.04 0.07 -14.31
CA GLY A 91 1.86 -0.10 -15.20
C GLY A 91 1.47 -1.55 -15.50
N ARG A 92 2.20 -2.55 -15.00
CA ARG A 92 1.94 -3.98 -15.27
C ARG A 92 0.67 -4.54 -14.63
N ARG A 93 0.16 -3.90 -13.58
CA ARG A 93 -1.02 -4.36 -12.85
C ARG A 93 -2.15 -3.32 -12.94
N PRO A 94 -3.41 -3.73 -12.85
CA PRO A 94 -4.49 -2.78 -12.68
C PRO A 94 -4.34 -2.06 -11.33
N PRO A 95 -4.79 -0.80 -11.23
CA PRO A 95 -4.87 -0.11 -9.95
C PRO A 95 -5.87 -0.83 -9.03
N LEU A 96 -5.45 -1.09 -7.79
CA LEU A 96 -6.27 -1.76 -6.77
C LEU A 96 -6.95 -0.71 -5.90
N ARG A 97 -8.20 -0.94 -5.47
CA ARG A 97 -8.88 -0.03 -4.55
C ARG A 97 -8.61 -0.45 -3.11
N LEU A 98 -8.15 0.50 -2.29
CA LEU A 98 -8.01 0.28 -0.86
C LEU A 98 -9.40 -0.02 -0.26
N PHE A 99 -9.44 -0.90 0.74
CA PHE A 99 -10.64 -1.36 1.43
C PHE A 99 -11.66 -2.12 0.56
N LYS A 100 -11.32 -2.42 -0.70
CA LYS A 100 -12.12 -3.26 -1.58
C LYS A 100 -11.33 -4.45 -2.11
N ASP A 101 -10.18 -4.19 -2.74
CA ASP A 101 -9.31 -5.21 -3.32
C ASP A 101 -8.08 -5.49 -2.43
N CYS A 102 -7.63 -4.47 -1.70
CA CYS A 102 -6.46 -4.55 -0.84
C CYS A 102 -6.60 -3.67 0.41
N THR A 103 -5.74 -3.91 1.38
CA THR A 103 -5.64 -3.09 2.59
C THR A 103 -4.16 -2.81 2.82
N VAL A 104 -3.77 -1.53 2.78
CA VAL A 104 -2.40 -1.12 3.11
C VAL A 104 -2.41 -0.46 4.47
N ARG A 105 -1.58 -0.92 5.39
CA ARG A 105 -1.35 -0.29 6.69
C ARG A 105 -0.03 0.46 6.63
N ILE A 106 -0.01 1.71 7.04
CA ILE A 106 1.19 2.54 7.09
C ILE A 106 1.49 2.81 8.56
N ASP A 107 2.69 2.46 8.99
CA ASP A 107 3.25 2.66 10.32
C ASP A 107 4.53 3.50 10.17
N GLY A 108 4.37 4.81 10.27
CA GLY A 108 5.44 5.76 9.98
C GLY A 108 6.00 5.62 8.56
N SER A 109 7.20 5.03 8.44
CA SER A 109 7.91 4.83 7.17
C SER A 109 7.74 3.42 6.59
N GLU A 110 7.09 2.52 7.33
CA GLU A 110 6.83 1.15 6.90
C GLU A 110 5.38 0.98 6.48
N ALA A 111 5.15 0.14 5.49
CA ALA A 111 3.83 -0.23 5.05
C ALA A 111 3.68 -1.73 4.90
N ARG A 112 2.50 -2.22 5.29
CA ARG A 112 2.11 -3.63 5.18
C ARG A 112 0.88 -3.71 4.31
N LEU A 113 1.03 -4.27 3.12
CA LEU A 113 -0.04 -4.46 2.16
C LEU A 113 -0.58 -5.88 2.30
N ARG A 114 -1.89 -6.00 2.48
CA ARG A 114 -2.62 -7.27 2.42
C ARG A 114 -3.54 -7.25 1.21
N HIS A 115 -3.32 -8.19 0.31
CA HIS A 115 -4.23 -8.44 -0.82
C HIS A 115 -5.35 -9.37 -0.37
N TRP A 116 -6.58 -9.02 -0.72
CA TRP A 116 -7.69 -9.95 -0.64
C TRP A 116 -7.84 -10.53 -2.04
N HIS A 117 -7.56 -11.81 -2.20
CA HIS A 117 -7.96 -12.51 -3.42
C HIS A 117 -9.49 -12.62 -3.36
N GLY A 118 -10.19 -11.66 -3.95
CA GLY A 118 -11.62 -11.79 -4.20
C GLY A 118 -11.83 -12.99 -5.12
N ASN A 119 -12.57 -13.98 -4.64
CA ASN A 119 -13.07 -15.09 -5.44
C ASN A 119 -14.22 -14.61 -6.34
#